data_AF-A0AB39WEL1-F1
#
_entry.id   AF-A0AB39WEL1-F1
#
_cell.length_a   1.000
_cell.length_b   1.000
_cell.length_c   1.000
_cell.angle_alpha   90.00
_cell.angle_beta   90.00
_cell.angle_gamma   90.00
#
_symmetry.space_group_name_H-M   'P 1'
#
loop_
_entity.id
_entity.type
_entity.pdbx_description
1 polymer ?
#
loop_
_entity_poly.entity_id
_entity_poly.type
_entity_poly.pdbx_seq_one_letter_code
_entity_poly.pdbx_strand_id
1 'polypeptide(L)'
;MGNFTLELLFHIIGIGSASGLFYKENSLLLIGDNSGFLYEYHLDSKALEQYPLIQNPTANIPKSEKPDFESITHFQDTLYIFGSGSTSKRNTMVEFDLNKKKKIKTNNLVDLYAVMQSFGDIKPEDFNLEGAVYDGDNWYLFNRGNGSSNKNTLFTLHAKKLTDEFSLLSNDYKLPKIKGIRSTFTDGVLINDKLYFLATVEDTQSTYDDGAILGSFIGRIDLETMKIDFTKKITSINKFEGITIFSNSKEKIEFLLCEDKDTDELKTAIYKLVLDLK
;
A
#
# COMPACT_ATOMS: atom_id res chain seq x y z
N MET A 1 -1.08 -3.09 25.63
CA MET A 1 -0.65 -2.74 24.26
C MET A 1 0.34 -1.62 24.41
N GLY A 2 1.56 -1.85 23.91
CA GLY A 2 2.70 -1.01 24.23
C GLY A 2 2.61 0.38 23.62
N ASN A 3 3.53 1.23 24.04
CA ASN A 3 3.71 2.54 23.46
C ASN A 3 4.17 2.41 21.99
N PHE A 4 4.08 3.52 21.26
CA PHE A 4 4.71 3.63 19.95
C PHE A 4 5.59 4.86 19.89
N THR A 5 6.59 4.81 19.01
CA THR A 5 7.34 6.00 18.58
C THR A 5 7.24 6.12 17.07
N LEU A 6 7.12 7.34 16.57
CA LEU A 6 7.13 7.66 15.15
C LEU A 6 8.18 8.76 14.93
N GLU A 7 9.20 8.45 14.14
CA GLU A 7 10.27 9.40 13.85
C GLU A 7 10.52 9.48 12.35
N LEU A 8 10.78 10.69 11.86
CA LEU A 8 11.33 10.87 10.52
C LEU A 8 12.75 10.31 10.51
N LEU A 9 13.00 9.29 9.69
CA LEU A 9 14.29 8.63 9.62
C LEU A 9 15.21 9.32 8.61
N PHE A 10 14.73 9.53 7.39
CA PHE A 10 15.44 10.27 6.33
C PHE A 10 14.51 10.70 5.20
N HIS A 11 15.05 11.49 4.26
CA HIS A 11 14.41 11.80 2.99
C HIS A 11 15.16 11.14 1.84
N ILE A 12 14.42 10.71 0.82
CA ILE A 12 14.96 10.24 -0.46
C ILE A 12 14.63 11.28 -1.52
N ILE A 13 15.65 11.80 -2.20
CA ILE A 13 15.49 12.74 -3.32
C ILE A 13 15.36 11.96 -4.61
N GLY A 14 14.42 12.35 -5.47
CA GLY A 14 14.16 11.73 -6.78
C GLY A 14 12.89 10.88 -6.87
N ILE A 15 12.10 10.79 -5.79
CA ILE A 15 10.84 10.04 -5.73
C ILE A 15 9.73 10.96 -5.22
N GLY A 16 8.70 11.21 -6.03
CA GLY A 16 7.46 11.87 -5.61
C GLY A 16 6.39 10.84 -5.26
N SER A 17 5.41 11.26 -4.44
CA SER A 17 4.18 10.51 -4.11
C SER A 17 4.38 9.00 -3.94
N ALA A 18 5.23 8.62 -2.99
CA ALA A 18 5.51 7.21 -2.72
C ALA A 18 4.30 6.52 -2.06
N SER A 19 3.87 5.44 -2.69
CA SER A 19 2.58 4.76 -2.46
C SER A 19 2.74 3.25 -2.18
N GLY A 20 3.94 2.84 -1.77
CA GLY A 20 4.21 1.45 -1.43
C GLY A 20 5.68 1.17 -1.18
N LEU A 21 5.94 0.29 -0.22
CA LEU A 21 7.29 -0.07 0.21
C LEU A 21 7.50 -1.58 0.23
N PHE A 22 8.72 -1.99 -0.11
CA PHE A 22 9.20 -3.34 0.17
C PHE A 22 10.66 -3.30 0.60
N TYR A 23 10.93 -3.64 1.86
CA TYR A 23 12.28 -3.70 2.39
C TYR A 23 12.84 -5.12 2.31
N LYS A 24 14.03 -5.26 1.73
CA LYS A 24 14.79 -6.51 1.71
C LYS A 24 16.26 -6.23 1.97
N GLU A 25 16.79 -6.84 3.02
CA GLU A 25 18.20 -6.75 3.43
C GLU A 25 18.65 -5.31 3.70
N ASN A 26 19.25 -4.64 2.73
CA ASN A 26 19.74 -3.26 2.85
C ASN A 26 19.16 -2.33 1.78
N SER A 27 18.14 -2.81 1.07
CA SER A 27 17.47 -2.10 0.00
C SER A 27 16.01 -1.86 0.38
N LEU A 28 15.58 -0.60 0.25
CA LEU A 28 14.18 -0.23 0.26
C LEU A 28 13.73 -0.08 -1.18
N LEU A 29 12.80 -0.91 -1.63
CA LEU A 29 12.14 -0.76 -2.92
C LEU A 29 10.87 0.06 -2.75
N LEU A 30 10.64 1.01 -3.66
CA LEU A 30 9.53 1.96 -3.59
C LEU A 30 8.84 2.09 -4.94
N ILE A 31 7.53 2.26 -4.89
CA ILE A 31 6.72 2.72 -6.02
C ILE A 31 6.15 4.10 -5.68
N GLY A 32 5.75 4.84 -6.71
CA GLY A 32 4.98 6.06 -6.53
C GLY A 32 3.82 6.08 -7.50
N ASP A 33 2.69 6.66 -7.08
CA ASP A 33 1.43 6.64 -7.81
C ASP A 33 1.58 7.28 -9.21
N ASN A 34 2.39 8.32 -9.31
CA ASN A 34 2.65 9.14 -10.47
C ASN A 34 3.96 8.76 -11.18
N SER A 35 4.54 7.60 -10.89
CA SER A 35 5.83 7.18 -11.46
C SER A 35 5.73 5.94 -12.34
N GLY A 36 6.50 5.94 -13.43
CA GLY A 36 6.72 4.79 -14.30
C GLY A 36 7.86 3.86 -13.86
N PHE A 37 8.45 4.10 -12.69
CA PHE A 37 9.62 3.39 -12.19
C PHE A 37 9.34 2.60 -10.91
N LEU A 38 10.06 1.51 -10.73
CA LEU A 38 10.38 0.94 -9.43
C LEU A 38 11.70 1.55 -8.98
N TYR A 39 11.73 2.10 -7.78
CA TYR A 39 12.92 2.68 -7.18
C TYR A 39 13.55 1.67 -6.25
N GLU A 40 14.89 1.64 -6.19
CA GLU A 40 15.63 0.93 -5.16
C GLU A 40 16.59 1.89 -4.47
N TYR A 41 16.36 2.11 -3.19
CA TYR A 41 17.19 2.95 -2.34
C TYR A 41 18.03 2.08 -1.41
N HIS A 42 19.35 2.21 -1.53
CA HIS A 42 20.31 1.50 -0.68
C HIS A 42 20.59 2.31 0.59
N LEU A 43 20.27 1.76 1.76
CA LEU A 43 20.33 2.54 3.01
C LEU A 43 21.75 2.97 3.39
N ASP A 44 22.75 2.11 3.18
CA ASP A 44 24.15 2.41 3.55
C ASP A 44 24.81 3.43 2.61
N SER A 45 24.72 3.18 1.30
CA SER A 45 25.36 4.03 0.29
C SER A 45 24.56 5.28 -0.05
N LYS A 46 23.26 5.29 0.31
CA LYS A 46 22.28 6.32 -0.04
C LYS A 46 22.08 6.46 -1.54
N ALA A 47 22.46 5.45 -2.32
CA ALA A 47 22.26 5.41 -3.77
C ALA A 47 20.79 5.14 -4.10
N LEU A 48 20.29 5.81 -5.13
CA LEU A 48 18.95 5.60 -5.67
C LEU A 48 19.07 5.08 -7.11
N GLU A 49 18.54 3.88 -7.33
CA GLU A 49 18.43 3.26 -8.65
C GLU A 49 16.97 3.29 -9.13
N GLN A 50 16.78 3.27 -10.45
CA GLN A 50 15.48 3.36 -11.10
C GLN A 50 15.34 2.26 -12.15
N TYR A 51 14.24 1.53 -12.07
CA TYR A 51 13.95 0.42 -12.96
C TYR A 51 12.63 0.64 -13.70
N PRO A 52 12.61 0.61 -15.04
CA PRO A 52 11.39 0.80 -15.83
C PRO A 52 10.28 -0.23 -15.51
N LEU A 53 9.09 0.25 -15.16
CA LEU A 53 7.86 -0.57 -15.04
C LEU A 53 6.95 -0.44 -16.27
N ILE A 54 7.05 0.66 -17.00
CA ILE A 54 6.29 0.94 -18.22
C ILE A 54 7.22 1.28 -19.38
N GLN A 55 6.66 1.40 -20.59
CA GLN A 55 7.41 1.95 -21.73
C GLN A 55 7.60 3.45 -21.55
N ASN A 56 8.78 3.96 -21.88
CA ASN A 56 9.14 5.38 -21.75
C ASN A 56 8.83 5.95 -20.33
N PRO A 57 9.37 5.34 -19.27
CA PRO A 57 9.04 5.72 -17.91
C PRO A 57 9.52 7.14 -17.59
N THR A 58 8.69 7.88 -16.84
CA THR A 58 9.03 9.18 -16.26
C THR A 58 8.50 9.24 -14.83
N ALA A 59 9.02 10.17 -14.03
CA ALA A 59 8.38 10.58 -12.78
C ALA A 59 7.35 11.69 -13.06
N ASN A 60 6.46 11.98 -12.11
CA ASN A 60 5.39 12.99 -12.22
C ASN A 60 4.55 12.85 -13.50
N ILE A 61 4.10 11.63 -13.79
CA ILE A 61 3.18 11.34 -14.88
C ILE A 61 1.83 12.02 -14.57
N PRO A 62 1.23 12.75 -15.53
CA PRO A 62 -0.05 13.43 -15.30
C PRO A 62 -1.16 12.49 -14.78
N LYS A 63 -2.05 12.98 -13.91
CA LYS A 63 -3.13 12.22 -13.26
C LYS A 63 -4.00 11.36 -14.22
N SER A 64 -4.24 11.85 -15.43
CA SER A 64 -5.02 11.16 -16.47
C SER A 64 -4.28 10.03 -17.21
N GLU A 65 -2.96 9.97 -17.03
CA GLU A 65 -2.04 9.05 -17.72
C GLU A 65 -1.31 8.13 -16.76
N LYS A 66 -1.21 8.48 -15.46
CA LYS A 66 -0.46 7.70 -14.49
C LYS A 66 -0.98 6.25 -14.37
N PRO A 67 -0.07 5.26 -14.27
CA PRO A 67 -0.43 3.87 -14.03
C PRO A 67 -1.06 3.67 -12.65
N ASP A 68 -0.84 4.61 -11.73
CA ASP A 68 -1.43 4.61 -10.38
C ASP A 68 -1.01 3.35 -9.62
N PHE A 69 0.30 3.12 -9.53
CA PHE A 69 0.82 2.00 -8.78
C PHE A 69 0.65 2.31 -7.29
N GLU A 70 -0.23 1.56 -6.62
CA GLU A 70 -0.66 1.83 -5.23
C GLU A 70 -0.43 0.62 -4.31
N SER A 71 0.13 -0.47 -4.84
CA SER A 71 0.44 -1.64 -4.00
C SER A 71 1.61 -2.42 -4.55
N ILE A 72 2.47 -2.87 -3.65
CA ILE A 72 3.63 -3.70 -3.97
C ILE A 72 3.72 -4.85 -2.98
N THR A 73 3.94 -6.06 -3.50
CA THR A 73 4.16 -7.22 -2.64
C THR A 73 5.09 -8.21 -3.31
N HIS A 74 5.73 -9.08 -2.52
CA HIS A 74 6.61 -10.10 -3.07
C HIS A 74 5.84 -11.42 -3.28
N PHE A 75 6.21 -12.09 -4.36
CA PHE A 75 5.83 -13.45 -4.68
C PHE A 75 7.11 -14.20 -5.06
N GLN A 76 7.67 -14.91 -4.09
CA GLN A 76 8.98 -15.55 -4.23
C GLN A 76 10.05 -14.51 -4.63
N ASP A 77 10.78 -14.73 -5.73
CA ASP A 77 11.80 -13.83 -6.26
C ASP A 77 11.25 -12.73 -7.19
N THR A 78 9.93 -12.53 -7.21
CA THR A 78 9.25 -11.53 -8.07
C THR A 78 8.48 -10.54 -7.21
N LEU A 79 8.53 -9.25 -7.55
CA LEU A 79 7.59 -8.26 -7.02
C LEU A 79 6.37 -8.16 -7.93
N TYR A 80 5.19 -8.16 -7.32
CA TYR A 80 3.91 -7.86 -7.97
C TYR A 80 3.55 -6.43 -7.58
N ILE A 81 3.44 -5.57 -8.59
CA ILE A 81 3.15 -4.14 -8.44
C ILE A 81 1.81 -3.87 -9.11
N PHE A 82 0.82 -3.42 -8.35
CA PHE A 82 -0.56 -3.30 -8.79
C PHE A 82 -0.91 -1.86 -9.08
N GLY A 83 -1.58 -1.65 -10.22
CA GLY A 83 -2.35 -0.43 -10.43
C GLY A 83 -3.61 -0.45 -9.56
N SER A 84 -4.10 0.73 -9.19
CA SER A 84 -5.20 0.88 -8.23
C SER A 84 -6.56 0.34 -8.69
N GLY A 85 -6.74 0.11 -9.99
CA GLY A 85 -8.01 -0.33 -10.55
C GLY A 85 -9.15 0.70 -10.55
N SER A 86 -8.89 1.94 -10.10
CA SER A 86 -9.88 3.04 -10.08
C SER A 86 -10.31 3.53 -11.46
N THR A 87 -9.57 3.17 -12.52
CA THR A 87 -9.96 3.41 -13.91
C THR A 87 -9.55 2.23 -14.77
N SER A 88 -10.12 2.13 -15.98
CA SER A 88 -9.79 1.05 -16.92
C SER A 88 -8.30 0.99 -17.30
N LYS A 89 -7.56 2.10 -17.21
CA LYS A 89 -6.11 2.17 -17.48
C LYS A 89 -5.25 1.63 -16.33
N ARG A 90 -5.84 1.49 -15.13
CA ARG A 90 -5.16 1.12 -13.87
C ARG A 90 -5.41 -0.34 -13.49
N ASN A 91 -6.10 -1.11 -14.33
CA ASN A 91 -6.38 -2.55 -14.15
C ASN A 91 -5.18 -3.42 -14.57
N THR A 92 -4.00 -3.16 -14.02
CA THR A 92 -2.78 -3.88 -14.40
C THR A 92 -1.95 -4.30 -13.21
N MET A 93 -1.16 -5.36 -13.38
CA MET A 93 -0.10 -5.72 -12.44
C MET A 93 1.21 -6.03 -13.17
N VAL A 94 2.30 -5.43 -12.72
CA VAL A 94 3.65 -5.66 -13.24
C VAL A 94 4.34 -6.74 -12.41
N GLU A 95 4.88 -7.75 -13.09
CA GLU A 95 5.80 -8.72 -12.49
C GLU A 95 7.24 -8.22 -12.69
N PHE A 96 7.99 -8.03 -11.61
CA PHE A 96 9.38 -7.56 -11.62
C PHE A 96 10.32 -8.57 -10.97
N ASP A 97 11.33 -9.05 -11.69
CA ASP A 97 12.31 -10.03 -11.22
C ASP A 97 13.34 -9.33 -10.30
N LEU A 98 13.39 -9.70 -9.02
CA LEU A 98 14.29 -9.10 -8.04
C LEU A 98 15.78 -9.43 -8.30
N ASN A 99 16.06 -10.58 -8.90
CA ASN A 99 17.43 -11.05 -9.13
C ASN A 99 17.99 -10.44 -10.41
N LYS A 100 17.19 -10.40 -11.48
CA LYS A 100 17.57 -9.81 -12.77
C LYS A 100 17.33 -8.30 -12.83
N LYS A 101 16.70 -7.73 -11.80
CA LYS A 101 16.37 -6.30 -11.68
C LYS A 101 15.66 -5.76 -12.93
N LYS A 102 14.64 -6.49 -13.40
CA LYS A 102 13.91 -6.13 -14.62
C LYS A 102 12.46 -6.55 -14.59
N LYS A 103 11.64 -5.77 -15.28
CA LYS A 103 10.26 -6.15 -15.62
C LYS A 103 10.24 -7.46 -16.41
N ILE A 104 9.38 -8.38 -16.00
CA ILE A 104 9.07 -9.64 -16.69
C ILE A 104 7.92 -9.38 -17.68
N LYS A 105 6.77 -8.93 -17.17
CA LYS A 105 5.56 -8.66 -17.98
C LYS A 105 4.59 -7.76 -17.23
N THR A 106 3.55 -7.31 -17.94
CA THR A 106 2.36 -6.69 -17.37
C THR A 106 1.17 -7.61 -17.61
N ASN A 107 0.44 -7.92 -16.55
CA ASN A 107 -0.80 -8.67 -16.58
C ASN A 107 -2.00 -7.72 -16.57
N ASN A 108 -3.07 -8.10 -17.27
CA ASN A 108 -4.36 -7.42 -17.21
C ASN A 108 -5.17 -8.00 -16.04
N LEU A 109 -5.69 -7.13 -15.17
CA LEU A 109 -6.47 -7.50 -13.98
C LEU A 109 -7.97 -7.15 -14.10
N VAL A 110 -8.46 -6.77 -15.28
CA VAL A 110 -9.87 -6.40 -15.50
C VAL A 110 -10.83 -7.45 -14.92
N ASP A 111 -10.65 -8.73 -15.25
CA ASP A 111 -11.56 -9.78 -14.81
C ASP A 111 -11.46 -10.03 -13.29
N LEU A 112 -10.24 -10.01 -12.75
CA LEU A 112 -10.01 -10.16 -11.32
C LEU A 112 -10.69 -9.04 -10.52
N TYR A 113 -10.48 -7.79 -10.93
CA TYR A 113 -11.07 -6.63 -10.27
C TYR A 113 -12.58 -6.58 -10.43
N ALA A 114 -13.13 -7.00 -11.57
CA ALA A 114 -14.58 -7.14 -11.74
C ALA A 114 -15.18 -8.18 -10.78
N VAL A 115 -14.50 -9.31 -10.57
CA VAL A 115 -14.92 -10.33 -9.59
C VAL A 115 -14.84 -9.77 -8.17
N MET A 116 -13.77 -9.07 -7.81
CA MET A 116 -13.63 -8.41 -6.49
C MET A 116 -14.73 -7.37 -6.25
N GLN A 117 -14.98 -6.50 -7.23
CA GLN A 117 -16.07 -5.52 -7.19
C GLN A 117 -17.42 -6.19 -6.94
N SER A 118 -17.72 -7.27 -7.66
CA SER A 118 -18.96 -8.02 -7.48
C SER A 118 -19.07 -8.66 -6.09
N PHE A 119 -18.02 -9.30 -5.58
CA PHE A 119 -18.02 -9.97 -4.27
C PHE A 119 -18.00 -9.00 -3.08
N GLY A 120 -17.40 -7.82 -3.26
CA GLY A 120 -17.43 -6.75 -2.26
C GLY A 120 -18.67 -5.87 -2.33
N ASP A 121 -19.52 -6.05 -3.36
CA ASP A 121 -20.61 -5.13 -3.69
C ASP A 121 -20.09 -3.67 -3.79
N ILE A 122 -18.93 -3.52 -4.45
CA ILE A 122 -18.24 -2.24 -4.66
C ILE A 122 -18.47 -1.84 -6.11
N LYS A 123 -18.99 -0.64 -6.32
CA LYS A 123 -19.18 -0.11 -7.67
C LYS A 123 -17.83 0.17 -8.33
N PRO A 124 -17.71 0.08 -9.66
CA PRO A 124 -16.46 0.36 -10.35
C PRO A 124 -15.84 1.72 -10.00
N GLU A 125 -16.66 2.76 -9.83
CA GLU A 125 -16.21 4.10 -9.46
C GLU A 125 -15.73 4.24 -8.00
N ASP A 126 -16.09 3.29 -7.13
CA ASP A 126 -15.71 3.25 -5.71
C ASP A 126 -14.55 2.26 -5.46
N PHE A 127 -14.10 1.52 -6.47
CA PHE A 127 -13.04 0.52 -6.34
C PHE A 127 -11.66 1.17 -6.46
N ASN A 128 -10.81 0.95 -5.46
CA ASN A 128 -9.46 1.51 -5.43
C ASN A 128 -8.58 0.64 -4.54
N LEU A 129 -7.69 -0.15 -5.14
CA LEU A 129 -6.76 -1.02 -4.43
C LEU A 129 -5.56 -0.21 -3.91
N GLU A 130 -5.28 -0.31 -2.62
CA GLU A 130 -4.14 0.38 -1.97
C GLU A 130 -3.36 -0.51 -1.00
N GLY A 131 -3.47 -1.83 -1.13
CA GLY A 131 -2.61 -2.71 -0.38
C GLY A 131 -2.65 -4.12 -0.96
N ALA A 132 -1.51 -4.79 -0.91
CA ALA A 132 -1.38 -6.17 -1.35
C ALA A 132 -0.41 -6.94 -0.45
N VAL A 133 -0.84 -8.08 0.04
CA VAL A 133 -0.03 -8.95 0.91
C VAL A 133 -0.22 -10.39 0.47
N TYR A 134 0.89 -11.15 0.47
CA TYR A 134 0.87 -12.58 0.19
C TYR A 134 1.47 -13.34 1.37
N ASP A 135 0.78 -14.37 1.87
CA ASP A 135 1.25 -15.18 3.02
C ASP A 135 1.97 -16.47 2.62
N GLY A 136 2.02 -16.79 1.31
CA GLY A 136 2.53 -18.06 0.80
C GLY A 136 1.45 -18.94 0.15
N ASP A 137 0.19 -18.77 0.53
CA ASP A 137 -0.97 -19.52 0.02
C ASP A 137 -2.16 -18.61 -0.37
N ASN A 138 -2.30 -17.46 0.30
CA ASN A 138 -3.39 -16.51 0.14
C ASN A 138 -2.88 -15.10 -0.18
N TRP A 139 -3.68 -14.39 -0.98
CA TRP A 139 -3.53 -12.97 -1.26
C TRP A 139 -4.55 -12.18 -0.45
N TYR A 140 -4.09 -11.09 0.14
CA TYR A 140 -4.90 -10.14 0.87
C TYR A 140 -4.81 -8.80 0.15
N LEU A 141 -5.93 -8.34 -0.39
CA LEU A 141 -6.01 -7.13 -1.23
C LEU A 141 -6.93 -6.11 -0.55
N PHE A 142 -6.44 -4.88 -0.36
CA PHE A 142 -7.11 -3.86 0.43
C PHE A 142 -7.79 -2.85 -0.50
N ASN A 143 -9.12 -2.82 -0.48
CA ASN A 143 -9.88 -1.74 -1.11
C ASN A 143 -9.98 -0.54 -0.17
N ARG A 144 -9.54 0.61 -0.66
CA ARG A 144 -9.71 1.91 -0.02
C ARG A 144 -11.19 2.32 -0.08
N GLY A 145 -11.78 2.55 1.09
CA GLY A 145 -13.17 2.99 1.20
C GLY A 145 -13.39 4.49 0.97
N ASN A 146 -12.73 5.11 -0.03
CA ASN A 146 -12.87 6.54 -0.33
C ASN A 146 -14.09 6.86 -1.23
N GLY A 147 -14.70 5.84 -1.83
CA GLY A 147 -15.94 5.96 -2.57
C GLY A 147 -17.18 6.27 -1.71
N SER A 148 -18.30 6.54 -2.37
CA SER A 148 -19.56 6.92 -1.71
C SER A 148 -20.07 5.88 -0.71
N SER A 149 -19.81 4.61 -1.00
CA SER A 149 -20.16 3.46 -0.15
C SER A 149 -19.27 3.31 1.10
N ASN A 150 -18.14 4.02 1.19
CA ASN A 150 -17.17 3.95 2.29
C ASN A 150 -16.72 2.53 2.65
N LYS A 151 -16.58 1.65 1.65
CA LYS A 151 -16.25 0.22 1.82
C LYS A 151 -14.75 -0.02 1.95
N ASN A 152 -14.29 -0.05 3.19
CA ASN A 152 -12.97 -0.58 3.53
C ASN A 152 -13.03 -2.10 3.56
N THR A 153 -12.64 -2.73 2.47
CA THR A 153 -12.82 -4.17 2.26
C THR A 153 -11.47 -4.84 2.13
N LEU A 154 -11.25 -5.90 2.89
CA LEU A 154 -10.16 -6.83 2.68
C LEU A 154 -10.68 -8.00 1.85
N PHE A 155 -10.09 -8.23 0.69
CA PHE A 155 -10.34 -9.41 -0.12
C PHE A 155 -9.30 -10.48 0.19
N THR A 156 -9.74 -11.70 0.46
CA THR A 156 -8.87 -12.86 0.64
C THR A 156 -9.05 -13.82 -0.53
N LEU A 157 -7.99 -14.00 -1.31
CA LEU A 157 -7.96 -14.93 -2.44
C LEU A 157 -7.08 -16.11 -2.09
N HIS A 158 -7.65 -17.30 -2.02
CA HIS A 158 -6.87 -18.52 -1.90
C HIS A 158 -6.39 -18.94 -3.29
N ALA A 159 -5.13 -18.64 -3.60
CA ALA A 159 -4.54 -18.88 -4.90
C ALA A 159 -3.01 -18.92 -4.81
N LYS A 160 -2.39 -19.98 -5.33
CA LYS A 160 -0.92 -20.05 -5.42
C LYS A 160 -0.35 -18.95 -6.31
N LYS A 161 -1.05 -18.59 -7.38
CA LYS A 161 -0.74 -17.44 -8.23
C LYS A 161 -2.06 -16.78 -8.62
N LEU A 162 -2.07 -15.45 -8.73
CA LEU A 162 -3.29 -14.69 -9.09
C LEU A 162 -3.89 -15.06 -10.47
N THR A 163 -3.15 -15.78 -11.31
CA THR A 163 -3.65 -16.27 -12.60
C THR A 163 -4.31 -17.66 -12.52
N ASP A 164 -4.22 -18.31 -11.37
CA ASP A 164 -4.77 -19.65 -11.16
C ASP A 164 -6.25 -19.56 -10.73
N GLU A 165 -6.92 -20.70 -10.66
CA GLU A 165 -8.23 -20.77 -10.02
C GLU A 165 -8.13 -20.35 -8.55
N PHE A 166 -9.09 -19.55 -8.10
CA PHE A 166 -9.10 -19.01 -6.75
C PHE A 166 -10.48 -19.12 -6.12
N SER A 167 -10.51 -19.19 -4.79
CA SER A 167 -11.69 -18.84 -4.01
C SER A 167 -11.52 -17.45 -3.42
N LEU A 168 -12.60 -16.66 -3.41
CA LEU A 168 -12.59 -15.28 -2.94
C LEU A 168 -13.53 -15.10 -1.74
N LEU A 169 -13.03 -14.42 -0.71
CA LEU A 169 -13.80 -13.90 0.42
C LEU A 169 -13.63 -12.38 0.51
N SER A 170 -14.63 -11.69 1.05
CA SER A 170 -14.61 -10.26 1.32
C SER A 170 -14.99 -9.98 2.77
N ASN A 171 -14.20 -9.13 3.44
CA ASN A 171 -14.43 -8.71 4.82
C ASN A 171 -14.44 -7.19 4.89
N ASP A 172 -15.60 -6.62 5.23
CA ASP A 172 -15.76 -5.18 5.40
C ASP A 172 -15.42 -4.74 6.83
N TYR A 173 -14.67 -3.65 6.94
CA TYR A 173 -14.23 -3.10 8.21
C TYR A 173 -14.75 -1.69 8.46
N LYS A 174 -15.24 -1.46 9.68
CA LYS A 174 -15.53 -0.12 10.19
C LYS A 174 -14.30 0.44 10.89
N LEU A 175 -13.38 1.03 10.11
CA LEU A 175 -12.14 1.64 10.61
C LEU A 175 -12.42 2.89 11.49
N PRO A 176 -11.45 3.44 12.24
CA PRO A 176 -11.68 4.61 13.11
C PRO A 176 -12.14 5.88 12.39
N LYS A 177 -12.55 6.88 13.16
CA LYS A 177 -12.93 8.20 12.65
C LYS A 177 -12.11 9.30 13.32
N ILE A 178 -11.84 10.38 12.58
CA ILE A 178 -11.40 11.66 13.14
C ILE A 178 -12.40 12.72 12.69
N LYS A 179 -12.93 13.50 13.65
CA LYS A 179 -13.95 14.54 13.39
C LYS A 179 -15.16 14.04 12.56
N GLY A 180 -15.55 12.78 12.76
CA GLY A 180 -16.69 12.17 12.06
C GLY A 180 -16.36 11.54 10.69
N ILE A 181 -15.18 11.81 10.12
CA ILE A 181 -14.70 11.27 8.84
C ILE A 181 -14.00 9.95 9.07
N ARG A 182 -14.35 8.94 8.27
CA ARG A 182 -13.86 7.56 8.39
C ARG A 182 -12.46 7.46 7.79
N SER A 183 -11.54 6.76 8.46
CA SER A 183 -10.25 6.43 7.86
C SER A 183 -10.42 5.32 6.82
N THR A 184 -9.56 5.30 5.81
CA THR A 184 -9.54 4.27 4.77
C THR A 184 -8.22 3.55 4.73
N PHE A 185 -8.21 2.27 4.32
CA PHE A 185 -6.96 1.53 4.13
C PHE A 185 -6.05 2.24 3.13
N THR A 186 -4.73 2.18 3.38
CA THR A 186 -3.71 2.77 2.51
C THR A 186 -2.47 1.88 2.30
N ASP A 187 -2.25 0.84 3.12
CA ASP A 187 -1.33 -0.27 2.85
C ASP A 187 -1.44 -1.35 3.96
N GLY A 188 -0.76 -2.49 3.80
CA GLY A 188 -0.63 -3.51 4.84
C GLY A 188 0.58 -4.42 4.70
N VAL A 189 0.95 -5.08 5.80
CA VAL A 189 2.06 -6.04 5.87
C VAL A 189 1.74 -7.19 6.82
N LEU A 190 2.20 -8.40 6.49
CA LEU A 190 1.99 -9.60 7.30
C LEU A 190 3.14 -9.85 8.26
N ILE A 191 2.81 -10.11 9.52
CA ILE A 191 3.74 -10.68 10.50
C ILE A 191 3.07 -11.89 11.15
N ASN A 192 3.61 -13.08 10.87
CA ASN A 192 3.02 -14.36 11.27
C ASN A 192 1.57 -14.46 10.77
N ASP A 193 0.61 -14.60 11.68
CA ASP A 193 -0.83 -14.71 11.45
C ASP A 193 -1.58 -13.37 11.64
N LYS A 194 -0.83 -12.26 11.69
CA LYS A 194 -1.38 -10.92 11.93
C LYS A 194 -1.08 -9.97 10.78
N LEU A 195 -2.13 -9.40 10.22
CA LEU A 195 -2.06 -8.40 9.17
C LEU A 195 -2.05 -7.00 9.80
N TYR A 196 -0.90 -6.35 9.78
CA TYR A 196 -0.77 -4.95 10.18
C TYR A 196 -1.17 -4.07 9.00
N PHE A 197 -1.91 -2.99 9.25
CA PHE A 197 -2.40 -2.13 8.18
C PHE A 197 -2.30 -0.66 8.55
N LEU A 198 -2.09 0.17 7.53
CA LEU A 198 -2.24 1.61 7.63
C LEU A 198 -3.64 2.04 7.23
N ALA A 199 -4.12 3.11 7.85
CA ALA A 199 -5.32 3.78 7.42
C ALA A 199 -5.25 5.29 7.64
N THR A 200 -5.67 6.08 6.66
CA THR A 200 -5.62 7.54 6.70
C THR A 200 -7.02 8.15 6.67
N VAL A 201 -7.22 9.26 7.39
CA VAL A 201 -8.43 10.08 7.29
C VAL A 201 -8.16 11.27 6.38
N GLU A 202 -8.86 11.29 5.24
CA GLU A 202 -8.79 12.36 4.24
C GLU A 202 -10.15 13.02 4.11
N ASP A 203 -10.19 14.33 4.35
CA ASP A 203 -11.41 15.14 4.21
C ASP A 203 -11.53 15.68 2.78
N THR A 204 -12.00 14.81 1.88
CA THR A 204 -12.20 15.14 0.46
C THR A 204 -13.34 16.13 0.19
N GLN A 205 -14.11 16.52 1.22
CA GLN A 205 -15.13 17.59 1.13
C GLN A 205 -14.59 18.97 1.53
N SER A 206 -13.36 19.04 2.03
CA SER A 206 -12.70 20.31 2.33
C SER A 206 -12.34 21.08 1.04
N THR A 207 -12.10 22.38 1.15
CA THR A 207 -11.80 23.27 0.02
C THR A 207 -10.41 23.07 -0.60
N TYR A 208 -9.72 21.97 -0.29
CA TYR A 208 -8.42 21.61 -0.84
C TYR A 208 -8.61 20.62 -1.98
N ASP A 209 -7.83 20.73 -3.05
CA ASP A 209 -8.05 19.97 -4.30
C ASP A 209 -8.02 18.44 -4.11
N ASP A 210 -7.27 17.93 -3.12
CA ASP A 210 -7.19 16.49 -2.78
C ASP A 210 -7.63 16.18 -1.32
N GLY A 211 -8.19 17.16 -0.62
CA GLY A 211 -8.73 17.00 0.74
C GLY A 211 -7.71 17.16 1.88
N ALA A 212 -8.20 17.50 3.09
CA ALA A 212 -7.33 17.73 4.24
C ALA A 212 -6.99 16.43 4.97
N ILE A 213 -5.70 16.17 5.19
CA ILE A 213 -5.25 15.03 6.00
C ILE A 213 -5.51 15.29 7.48
N LEU A 214 -6.32 14.45 8.13
CA LEU A 214 -6.65 14.57 9.56
C LEU A 214 -5.83 13.64 10.46
N GLY A 215 -5.11 12.70 9.84
CA GLY A 215 -4.17 11.80 10.49
C GLY A 215 -4.23 10.36 10.00
N SER A 216 -3.20 9.61 10.36
CA SER A 216 -3.05 8.20 10.03
C SER A 216 -3.07 7.31 11.26
N PHE A 217 -3.45 6.05 11.04
CA PHE A 217 -3.55 4.98 12.03
C PHE A 217 -2.69 3.79 11.61
N ILE A 218 -2.19 3.07 12.60
CA ILE A 218 -1.75 1.67 12.46
C ILE A 218 -2.82 0.78 13.11
N GLY A 219 -3.17 -0.31 12.46
CA GLY A 219 -4.06 -1.32 13.02
C GLY A 219 -3.53 -2.72 12.78
N ARG A 220 -4.23 -3.69 13.35
CA ARG A 220 -3.92 -5.12 13.20
C ARG A 220 -5.18 -5.94 13.07
N ILE A 221 -5.23 -6.80 12.07
CA ILE A 221 -6.26 -7.82 11.86
C ILE A 221 -5.65 -9.18 12.18
N ASP A 222 -6.40 -9.98 12.93
CA ASP A 222 -6.12 -11.38 13.20
C ASP A 222 -6.66 -12.23 12.04
N LEU A 223 -5.79 -13.01 11.38
CA LEU A 223 -6.19 -13.76 10.17
C LEU A 223 -7.08 -14.98 10.45
N GLU A 224 -7.07 -15.51 11.67
CA GLU A 224 -7.93 -16.64 12.04
C GLU A 224 -9.38 -16.17 12.24
N THR A 225 -9.56 -15.05 12.94
CA THR A 225 -10.86 -14.51 13.31
C THR A 225 -11.38 -13.46 12.33
N MET A 226 -10.50 -12.92 11.48
CA MET A 226 -10.74 -11.77 10.60
C MET A 226 -11.28 -10.56 11.35
N LYS A 227 -10.83 -10.36 12.59
CA LYS A 227 -11.22 -9.23 13.45
C LYS A 227 -10.06 -8.28 13.64
N ILE A 228 -10.39 -7.00 13.78
CA ILE A 228 -9.43 -5.98 14.20
C ILE A 228 -9.12 -6.19 15.68
N ASP A 229 -7.86 -6.45 15.97
CA ASP A 229 -7.33 -6.52 17.34
C ASP A 229 -7.22 -5.12 17.95
N PHE A 230 -6.68 -4.19 17.16
CA PHE A 230 -6.51 -2.81 17.58
C PHE A 230 -6.42 -1.85 16.40
N THR A 231 -6.63 -0.57 16.72
CA THR A 231 -6.23 0.57 15.89
C THR A 231 -5.67 1.67 16.77
N LYS A 232 -4.58 2.32 16.34
CA LYS A 232 -3.92 3.38 17.08
C LYS A 232 -3.60 4.54 16.14
N LYS A 233 -4.03 5.75 16.50
CA LYS A 233 -3.64 6.98 15.78
C LYS A 233 -2.15 7.22 15.99
N ILE A 234 -1.38 7.34 14.91
CA ILE A 234 0.08 7.52 14.94
C ILE A 234 0.51 8.95 14.59
N THR A 235 -0.32 9.70 13.85
CA THR A 235 -0.07 11.09 13.48
C THR A 235 -1.39 11.83 13.27
N SER A 236 -1.34 13.17 13.30
CA SER A 236 -2.47 14.04 12.95
C SER A 236 -2.27 14.79 11.63
N ILE A 237 -1.12 14.62 10.97
CA ILE A 237 -0.72 15.47 9.84
C ILE A 237 -0.22 14.69 8.62
N ASN A 238 0.31 13.47 8.79
CA ASN A 238 0.88 12.72 7.67
C ASN A 238 -0.16 11.73 7.11
N LYS A 239 -0.14 11.57 5.78
CA LYS A 239 -0.80 10.51 5.02
C LYS A 239 0.26 9.44 4.73
N PHE A 240 0.11 8.28 5.33
CA PHE A 240 1.04 7.17 5.10
C PHE A 240 0.41 6.16 4.15
N GLU A 241 1.10 5.86 3.05
CA GLU A 241 0.64 5.00 1.94
C GLU A 241 1.62 3.87 1.63
N GLY A 242 2.53 3.58 2.54
CA GLY A 242 3.39 2.42 2.41
C GLY A 242 3.87 1.96 3.77
N ILE A 243 3.90 0.64 3.97
CA ILE A 243 4.41 0.01 5.18
C ILE A 243 5.24 -1.23 4.83
N THR A 244 6.42 -1.33 5.43
CA THR A 244 7.22 -2.56 5.37
C THR A 244 7.85 -2.84 6.72
N ILE A 245 8.10 -4.12 7.01
CA ILE A 245 8.80 -4.54 8.22
C ILE A 245 10.26 -4.14 8.07
N PHE A 246 10.79 -3.42 9.06
CA PHE A 246 12.21 -3.10 9.17
C PHE A 246 12.93 -4.10 10.07
N SER A 247 12.33 -4.38 11.24
CA SER A 247 12.81 -5.41 12.16
C SER A 247 11.65 -5.95 13.00
N ASN A 248 11.77 -7.20 13.45
CA ASN A 248 10.76 -7.86 14.28
C ASN A 248 11.46 -8.66 15.39
N SER A 249 11.11 -8.36 16.64
CA SER A 249 11.67 -9.01 17.83
C SER A 249 10.56 -9.39 18.80
N LYS A 250 10.91 -10.11 19.87
CA LYS A 250 9.95 -10.45 20.94
C LYS A 250 9.44 -9.22 21.72
N GLU A 251 10.14 -8.10 21.66
CA GLU A 251 9.85 -6.92 22.49
C GLU A 251 9.15 -5.81 21.71
N LYS A 252 9.50 -5.67 20.43
CA LYS A 252 9.03 -4.61 19.55
C LYS A 252 9.05 -5.03 18.10
N ILE A 253 8.23 -4.34 17.32
CA ILE A 253 8.21 -4.39 15.86
C ILE A 253 8.56 -3.00 15.34
N GLU A 254 9.43 -2.95 14.34
CA GLU A 254 9.82 -1.70 13.68
C GLU A 254 9.37 -1.76 12.22
N PHE A 255 8.69 -0.71 11.77
CA PHE A 255 8.23 -0.54 10.40
C PHE A 255 8.90 0.68 9.78
N LEU A 256 9.13 0.63 8.47
CA LEU A 256 9.35 1.83 7.66
C LEU A 256 8.04 2.22 6.98
N LEU A 257 7.72 3.50 7.01
CA LEU A 257 6.55 4.09 6.37
C LEU A 257 6.96 5.14 5.33
N CYS A 258 6.26 5.23 4.19
CA CYS A 258 6.39 6.36 3.28
C CYS A 258 5.20 7.30 3.39
N GLU A 259 5.49 8.60 3.37
CA GLU A 259 4.50 9.67 3.37
C GLU A 259 4.23 10.11 1.93
N ASP A 260 2.96 10.14 1.55
CA ASP A 260 2.52 10.90 0.40
C ASP A 260 2.10 12.31 0.85
N LYS A 261 2.59 13.31 0.12
CA LYS A 261 2.34 14.73 0.41
C LYS A 261 1.42 15.39 -0.60
N ASP A 262 0.94 14.63 -1.59
CA ASP A 262 0.14 15.15 -2.69
C ASP A 262 0.82 16.36 -3.37
N THR A 263 2.14 16.26 -3.61
CA THR A 263 2.93 17.30 -4.28
C THR A 263 3.79 16.73 -5.40
N ASP A 264 4.06 17.56 -6.42
CA ASP A 264 5.01 17.22 -7.49
C ASP A 264 6.50 17.27 -7.05
N GLU A 265 6.79 17.54 -5.76
CA GLU A 265 8.17 17.51 -5.25
C GLU A 265 8.68 16.06 -5.33
N LEU A 266 9.78 15.86 -6.07
CA LEU A 266 10.48 14.58 -6.14
C LEU A 266 11.31 14.35 -4.87
N LYS A 267 10.61 14.25 -3.74
CA LYS A 267 11.18 14.00 -2.42
C LYS A 267 10.19 13.21 -1.57
N THR A 268 10.61 12.03 -1.15
CA THR A 268 9.84 11.16 -0.26
C THR A 268 10.44 11.17 1.14
N ALA A 269 9.59 11.25 2.16
CA ALA A 269 9.99 11.11 3.56
C ALA A 269 9.75 9.66 4.02
N ILE A 270 10.78 9.06 4.63
CA ILE A 270 10.69 7.73 5.25
C ILE A 270 10.69 7.89 6.76
N TYR A 271 9.66 7.34 7.40
CA TYR A 271 9.49 7.35 8.84
C TYR A 271 9.74 5.96 9.39
N LYS A 272 10.23 5.88 10.64
CA LYS A 272 10.29 4.64 11.40
C LYS A 272 9.20 4.66 12.46
N LEU A 273 8.33 3.66 12.42
CA LEU A 273 7.32 3.41 13.44
C LEU A 273 7.76 2.22 14.29
N VAL A 274 7.94 2.43 15.59
CA VAL A 274 8.23 1.35 16.54
C VAL A 274 6.98 1.07 17.36
N LEU A 275 6.54 -0.19 17.38
CA LEU A 275 5.45 -0.68 18.23
C LEU A 275 6.01 -1.59 19.32
N ASP A 276 5.82 -1.23 20.57
CA ASP A 276 6.16 -2.10 21.70
C ASP A 276 5.12 -3.21 21.86
N LEU A 277 5.59 -4.46 21.98
CA LEU A 277 4.75 -5.64 22.19
C LEU A 277 4.51 -5.96 23.67
N LYS A 278 5.22 -5.28 24.57
CA LYS A 278 5.10 -5.40 26.03
C LYS A 278 4.15 -4.35 26.61
#